data_AF-A0A7C5TTK1-F1
#
_entry.id   AF-A0A7C5TTK1-F1
#
_cell.length_a   1.000
_cell.length_b   1.000
_cell.length_c   1.000
_cell.angle_alpha   90.00
_cell.angle_beta   90.00
_cell.angle_gamma   90.00
#
_symmetry.space_group_name_H-M   'P 1'
#
loop_
_entity.id
_entity.type
_entity.pdbx_description
1 polymer ?
#
loop_
_entity_poly.entity_id
_entity_poly.type
_entity_poly.pdbx_seq_one_letter_code
_entity_poly.pdbx_strand_id
1 'polypeptide(L)'
;MIRRIVPTAALACAVVLATAGCTVNPVTGKSQLDLMGEAHELQLGKSLYPRYTESSLGKVQEPQLQTYVDRVGLRLASVSHRPNLPWEYNAVNDPAVNAYALPGGKISITRGLLSRMDNEDELAGVLGHETGHVTARHAAVAYTRNMLTQLALIGGMAYMEVKDTKNRNLYAFGGMLG
;
A
#
# COMPACT_ATOMS: atom_id res chain seq x y z
N MET A 1 3.38 41.73 26.05
CA MET A 1 2.74 40.41 26.14
C MET A 1 2.06 40.08 24.81
N ILE A 2 2.71 39.31 23.92
CA ILE A 2 2.13 38.89 22.63
C ILE A 2 1.50 37.51 22.83
N ARG A 3 0.16 37.47 22.89
CA ARG A 3 -0.64 36.24 22.96
C ARG A 3 -0.38 35.42 21.70
N ARG A 4 0.18 34.21 21.84
CA ARG A 4 0.28 33.23 20.74
C ARG A 4 -1.13 32.76 20.39
N ILE A 5 -1.75 33.37 19.40
CA ILE A 5 -2.99 32.89 18.81
C ILE A 5 -2.59 31.80 17.81
N VAL A 6 -2.51 30.54 18.27
CA VAL A 6 -2.64 29.42 17.33
C VAL A 6 -4.06 29.54 16.80
N PRO A 7 -4.29 29.73 15.49
CA PRO A 7 -5.63 29.95 14.99
C PRO A 7 -6.40 28.66 15.27
N THR A 8 -7.44 28.74 16.10
CA THR A 8 -8.33 27.64 16.46
C THR A 8 -8.88 26.90 15.23
N ALA A 9 -8.94 27.59 14.09
CA ALA A 9 -9.27 27.03 12.77
C ALA A 9 -8.27 25.96 12.27
N ALA A 10 -6.96 26.13 12.49
CA ALA A 10 -5.95 25.14 12.07
C ALA A 10 -6.02 23.86 12.91
N LEU A 11 -6.28 24.01 14.21
CA LEU A 11 -6.48 22.87 15.12
C LEU A 11 -7.78 22.12 14.80
N ALA A 12 -8.86 22.84 14.46
CA ALA A 12 -10.12 22.26 14.04
C ALA A 12 -10.01 21.51 12.69
N CYS A 13 -9.30 22.07 11.70
CA CYS A 13 -9.03 21.38 10.43
C CYS A 13 -8.22 20.09 10.62
N ALA A 14 -7.20 20.10 11.48
CA ALA A 14 -6.39 18.92 11.76
C ALA A 14 -7.22 17.80 12.44
N VAL A 15 -8.15 18.16 13.33
CA VAL A 15 -9.04 17.20 13.99
C VAL A 15 -10.06 16.61 13.01
N VAL A 16 -10.63 17.42 12.11
CA VAL A 16 -11.57 16.94 11.08
C VAL A 16 -10.89 15.98 10.09
N LEU A 17 -9.66 16.27 9.68
CA LEU A 17 -8.85 15.38 8.83
C LEU A 17 -8.51 14.05 9.53
N ALA A 18 -8.24 14.09 10.84
CA ALA A 18 -7.90 12.90 11.61
C ALA A 18 -9.06 11.90 11.73
N THR A 19 -10.31 12.37 11.73
CA THR A 19 -11.49 11.48 11.85
C THR A 19 -11.92 10.82 10.53
N ALA A 20 -11.54 11.38 9.38
CA ALA A 20 -11.96 10.86 8.07
C ALA A 20 -11.12 9.68 7.55
N GLY A 21 -9.96 9.40 8.17
CA GLY A 21 -9.02 8.39 7.70
C GLY A 21 -9.12 7.02 8.39
N CYS A 22 -10.03 6.82 9.34
CA CYS A 22 -10.12 5.55 10.06
C CYS A 22 -11.04 4.57 9.34
N THR A 23 -10.51 3.41 8.94
CA THR A 23 -11.30 2.30 8.38
C THR A 23 -11.08 1.01 9.18
N VAL A 24 -12.03 0.06 9.08
CA VAL A 24 -11.90 -1.24 9.74
C VAL A 24 -11.19 -2.21 8.79
N ASN A 25 -10.15 -2.88 9.28
CA ASN A 25 -9.50 -3.93 8.52
C ASN A 25 -10.46 -5.14 8.41
N PRO A 26 -10.77 -5.63 7.19
CA PRO A 26 -11.80 -6.65 7.00
C PRO A 26 -11.39 -8.03 7.53
N VAL A 27 -10.08 -8.27 7.76
CA VAL A 27 -9.58 -9.55 8.30
C VAL A 27 -9.43 -9.47 9.81
N THR A 28 -8.81 -8.41 10.33
CA THR A 28 -8.51 -8.32 11.78
C THR A 28 -9.63 -7.69 12.61
N GLY A 29 -10.59 -7.02 11.98
CA GLY A 29 -11.66 -6.26 12.66
C GLY A 29 -11.19 -5.02 13.41
N LYS A 30 -9.89 -4.69 13.35
CA LYS A 30 -9.32 -3.53 14.05
C LYS A 30 -9.51 -2.25 13.22
N SER A 31 -9.85 -1.16 13.91
CA SER A 31 -9.81 0.17 13.31
C SER A 31 -8.36 0.60 13.11
N GLN A 32 -8.05 1.10 11.92
CA GLN A 32 -6.73 1.57 11.53
C GLN A 32 -6.85 2.80 10.64
N LEU A 33 -5.83 3.66 10.68
CA LEU A 33 -5.71 4.73 9.71
C LEU A 33 -5.46 4.10 8.32
N ASP A 34 -6.24 4.51 7.34
CA ASP A 34 -6.14 4.12 5.94
C ASP A 34 -6.25 5.38 5.08
N LEU A 35 -5.14 5.74 4.45
CA LEU A 35 -5.05 6.89 3.55
C LEU A 35 -5.18 6.49 2.07
N MET A 36 -5.28 5.21 1.75
CA MET A 36 -5.45 4.75 0.37
C MET A 36 -6.94 4.71 0.02
N GLY A 37 -7.80 4.15 0.87
CA GLY A 37 -9.22 3.95 0.53
C GLY A 37 -9.42 2.95 -0.63
N GLU A 38 -10.60 2.34 -0.72
CA GLU A 38 -10.80 1.21 -1.65
C GLU A 38 -10.81 1.63 -3.13
N ALA A 39 -11.41 2.77 -3.48
CA ALA A 39 -11.46 3.23 -4.87
C ALA A 39 -10.06 3.48 -5.46
N HIS A 40 -9.17 4.10 -4.68
CA HIS A 40 -7.77 4.29 -5.06
C HIS A 40 -7.04 2.95 -5.08
N GLU A 41 -7.27 2.07 -4.11
CA GLU A 41 -6.67 0.73 -4.08
C GLU A 41 -6.95 -0.04 -5.39
N LEU A 42 -8.20 -0.03 -5.86
CA LEU A 42 -8.62 -0.65 -7.12
C LEU A 42 -7.96 0.01 -8.33
N GLN A 43 -7.93 1.34 -8.37
CA GLN A 43 -7.33 2.10 -9.47
C GLN A 43 -5.82 1.86 -9.56
N LEU A 44 -5.14 1.85 -8.42
CA LEU A 44 -3.71 1.62 -8.33
C LEU A 44 -3.38 0.21 -8.82
N GLY A 45 -4.10 -0.80 -8.32
CA GLY A 45 -3.98 -2.18 -8.81
C GLY A 45 -4.14 -2.28 -10.33
N LYS A 46 -5.22 -1.71 -10.86
CA LYS A 46 -5.50 -1.71 -12.31
C LYS A 46 -4.41 -1.05 -13.16
N SER A 47 -3.80 0.02 -12.66
CA SER A 47 -2.74 0.75 -13.39
C SER A 47 -1.36 0.10 -13.29
N LEU A 48 -1.05 -0.55 -12.16
CA LEU A 48 0.23 -1.21 -11.95
C LEU A 48 0.29 -2.60 -12.59
N TYR A 49 -0.81 -3.33 -12.61
CA TYR A 49 -0.82 -4.74 -12.98
C TYR A 49 -0.25 -5.04 -14.37
N PRO A 50 -0.55 -4.27 -15.44
CA PRO A 50 0.09 -4.47 -16.75
C PRO A 50 1.60 -4.26 -16.70
N ARG A 51 2.06 -3.21 -16.00
CA ARG A 51 3.50 -2.89 -15.91
C ARG A 51 4.28 -3.97 -15.17
N TYR A 52 3.73 -4.48 -14.07
CA TYR A 52 4.34 -5.58 -13.33
C TYR A 52 4.36 -6.87 -14.15
N THR A 53 3.26 -7.17 -14.84
CA THR A 53 3.19 -8.33 -15.75
C THR A 53 4.25 -8.23 -16.85
N GLU A 54 4.43 -7.06 -17.46
CA GLU A 54 5.47 -6.82 -18.46
C GLU A 54 6.88 -6.98 -17.88
N SER A 55 7.13 -6.45 -16.68
CA SER A 55 8.42 -6.63 -16.00
C SER A 55 8.72 -8.08 -15.64
N SER A 56 7.68 -8.90 -15.46
CA SER A 56 7.76 -10.35 -15.24
C SER A 56 7.79 -11.17 -16.54
N LEU A 57 8.29 -10.58 -17.64
CA LEU A 57 8.41 -11.22 -18.96
C LEU A 57 7.06 -11.60 -19.60
N GLY A 58 6.00 -10.89 -19.23
CA GLY A 58 4.66 -11.10 -19.75
C GLY A 58 3.96 -12.33 -19.18
N LYS A 59 2.68 -12.48 -19.55
CA LYS A 59 1.88 -13.66 -19.19
C LYS A 59 2.40 -14.91 -19.89
N VAL A 60 2.18 -16.06 -19.25
CA VAL A 60 2.36 -17.36 -19.89
C VAL A 60 1.50 -17.47 -21.15
N GLN A 61 2.01 -18.15 -22.18
CA GLN A 61 1.31 -18.31 -23.47
C GLN A 61 0.50 -19.62 -23.53
N GLU A 62 0.46 -20.39 -22.45
CA GLU A 62 -0.21 -21.66 -22.32
C GLU A 62 -1.59 -21.45 -21.68
N PRO A 63 -2.69 -21.46 -22.47
CA PRO A 63 -4.01 -21.09 -21.97
C PRO A 63 -4.49 -22.04 -20.86
N GLN A 64 -4.13 -23.32 -20.95
CA GLN A 64 -4.48 -24.33 -19.94
C GLN A 64 -3.87 -24.01 -18.58
N LEU A 65 -2.60 -23.61 -18.53
CA LEU A 65 -1.93 -23.22 -17.29
C LEU A 65 -2.55 -21.95 -16.70
N GLN A 66 -2.81 -20.95 -17.54
CA GLN A 66 -3.44 -19.71 -17.11
C GLN A 66 -4.86 -19.95 -16.57
N THR A 67 -5.69 -20.75 -17.25
CA THR A 67 -7.02 -21.12 -16.75
C THR A 67 -6.94 -21.93 -15.45
N TYR A 68 -5.94 -22.80 -15.30
CA TYR A 68 -5.74 -23.57 -14.08
C TYR A 68 -5.42 -22.69 -12.87
N VAL A 69 -4.43 -21.80 -13.01
CA VAL A 69 -4.05 -20.83 -11.97
C VAL A 69 -5.22 -19.94 -11.60
N ASP A 70 -5.95 -19.43 -12.60
CA ASP A 70 -7.11 -18.57 -12.37
C ASP A 70 -8.24 -19.30 -11.64
N ARG A 71 -8.54 -20.56 -12.02
CA ARG A 71 -9.54 -21.37 -11.34
C ARG A 71 -9.20 -21.62 -9.86
N VAL A 72 -7.95 -21.98 -9.56
CA VAL A 72 -7.51 -22.21 -8.17
C VAL A 72 -7.58 -20.91 -7.37
N GLY A 73 -7.05 -19.81 -7.92
CA GLY A 73 -7.08 -18.50 -7.29
C GLY A 73 -8.49 -17.97 -7.03
N LEU A 74 -9.39 -18.05 -7.99
CA LEU A 74 -10.78 -17.61 -7.84
C LEU A 74 -11.54 -18.44 -6.80
N ARG A 75 -11.26 -19.76 -6.70
CA ARG A 75 -11.84 -20.59 -5.65
C ARG A 75 -11.42 -20.10 -4.26
N LEU A 76 -10.14 -19.75 -4.07
CA LEU A 76 -9.64 -19.18 -2.82
C LEU A 76 -10.22 -17.79 -2.53
N ALA A 77 -10.30 -16.94 -3.56
CA ALA A 77 -10.87 -15.59 -3.46
C ALA A 77 -12.34 -15.61 -3.00
N SER A 78 -13.14 -16.56 -3.50
CA SER A 78 -14.57 -16.64 -3.22
C SER A 78 -14.90 -16.94 -1.75
N VAL A 79 -13.97 -17.57 -1.01
CA VAL A 79 -14.09 -17.85 0.43
C VAL A 79 -13.31 -16.88 1.30
N SER A 80 -12.75 -15.82 0.71
CA SER A 80 -11.96 -14.82 1.43
C SER A 80 -12.82 -13.77 2.14
N HIS A 81 -12.19 -12.90 2.93
CA HIS A 81 -12.86 -11.77 3.59
C HIS A 81 -13.28 -10.65 2.62
N ARG A 82 -12.85 -10.69 1.36
CA ARG A 82 -13.19 -9.70 0.32
C ARG A 82 -13.56 -10.40 -1.00
N PRO A 83 -14.65 -11.20 -1.03
CA PRO A 83 -14.97 -12.04 -2.19
C PRO A 83 -15.41 -11.22 -3.41
N ASN A 84 -15.87 -9.98 -3.20
CA ASN A 84 -16.44 -9.12 -4.24
C ASN A 84 -15.40 -8.21 -4.95
N LEU A 85 -14.11 -8.36 -4.66
CA LEU A 85 -13.08 -7.65 -5.42
C LEU A 85 -13.00 -8.15 -6.87
N PRO A 86 -12.54 -7.32 -7.81
CA PRO A 86 -12.28 -7.74 -9.19
C PRO A 86 -10.98 -8.57 -9.26
N TRP A 87 -11.01 -9.75 -8.66
CA TRP A 87 -9.86 -10.66 -8.60
C TRP A 87 -9.38 -11.04 -9.99
N GLU A 88 -8.07 -10.98 -10.20
CA GLU A 88 -7.40 -11.53 -11.38
C GLU A 88 -6.14 -12.24 -10.94
N TYR A 89 -6.01 -13.50 -11.36
CA TYR A 89 -4.82 -14.30 -11.14
C TYR A 89 -4.13 -14.55 -12.48
N ASN A 90 -2.81 -14.43 -12.54
CA ASN A 90 -2.06 -14.81 -13.72
C ASN A 90 -0.77 -15.55 -13.40
N ALA A 91 -0.33 -16.32 -14.39
CA ALA A 91 1.03 -16.84 -14.41
C ALA A 91 1.87 -15.98 -15.36
N VAL A 92 3.12 -15.70 -14.97
CA VAL A 92 4.06 -14.87 -15.72
C VAL A 92 5.36 -15.63 -16.03
N ASN A 93 6.06 -15.28 -17.11
CA ASN A 93 7.20 -16.05 -17.62
C ASN A 93 8.50 -15.87 -16.81
N ASP A 94 8.49 -15.03 -15.78
CA ASP A 94 9.63 -14.78 -14.91
C ASP A 94 10.23 -16.09 -14.34
N PRO A 95 11.55 -16.33 -14.51
CA PRO A 95 12.23 -17.51 -13.96
C PRO A 95 12.55 -17.41 -12.47
N ALA A 96 12.36 -16.25 -11.83
CA ALA A 96 12.53 -16.09 -10.40
C ALA A 96 11.53 -16.97 -9.63
N VAL A 97 11.88 -17.38 -8.41
CA VAL A 97 10.97 -18.12 -7.51
C VAL A 97 10.18 -17.09 -6.70
N ASN A 98 9.00 -16.70 -7.18
CA ASN A 98 8.22 -15.64 -6.55
C ASN A 98 6.71 -15.76 -6.82
N ALA A 99 5.93 -15.11 -5.98
CA ALA A 99 4.54 -14.72 -6.24
C ALA A 99 4.33 -13.32 -5.66
N TYR A 100 3.38 -12.56 -6.19
CA TYR A 100 3.11 -11.24 -5.67
C TYR A 100 1.64 -10.85 -5.78
N ALA A 101 1.20 -10.10 -4.79
CA ALA A 101 -0.08 -9.42 -4.74
C ALA A 101 0.09 -7.91 -4.93
N LEU A 102 -0.65 -7.36 -5.90
CA LEU A 102 -0.88 -5.93 -6.01
C LEU A 102 -2.26 -5.56 -5.40
N PRO A 103 -2.45 -4.28 -5.03
CA PRO A 103 -3.74 -3.78 -4.55
C PRO A 103 -4.93 -4.17 -5.44
N GLY A 104 -6.11 -4.33 -4.83
CA GLY A 104 -7.34 -4.54 -5.59
C GLY A 104 -7.50 -5.92 -6.23
N GLY A 105 -6.82 -6.95 -5.70
CA GLY A 105 -7.05 -8.35 -6.08
C GLY A 105 -6.27 -8.81 -7.31
N LYS A 106 -5.13 -8.21 -7.61
CA LYS A 106 -4.30 -8.61 -8.75
C LYS A 106 -3.13 -9.45 -8.24
N ILE A 107 -3.09 -10.73 -8.59
CA ILE A 107 -2.10 -11.68 -8.08
C ILE A 107 -1.40 -12.37 -9.24
N SER A 108 -0.08 -12.45 -9.16
CA SER A 108 0.76 -13.15 -10.14
C SER A 108 1.61 -14.20 -9.47
N ILE A 109 1.77 -15.33 -10.15
CA ILE A 109 2.75 -16.36 -9.80
C ILE A 109 3.75 -16.53 -10.93
N THR A 110 5.03 -16.62 -10.60
CA THR A 110 6.08 -16.77 -11.62
C THR A 110 6.20 -18.21 -12.10
N ARG A 111 6.63 -18.37 -13.35
CA ARG A 111 6.96 -19.68 -13.93
C ARG A 111 8.05 -20.38 -13.13
N GLY A 112 9.02 -19.64 -12.61
CA GLY A 112 10.09 -20.20 -11.77
C GLY A 112 9.60 -20.79 -10.45
N LEU A 113 8.52 -20.27 -9.86
CA LEU A 113 7.89 -20.87 -8.70
C LEU A 113 7.00 -22.05 -9.08
N LEU A 114 6.17 -21.90 -10.12
CA LEU A 114 5.31 -22.97 -10.63
C LEU A 114 6.10 -24.24 -11.00
N SER A 115 7.30 -24.09 -11.58
CA SER A 115 8.12 -25.24 -11.98
C SER A 115 8.73 -26.02 -10.80
N ARG A 116 8.51 -25.57 -9.56
CA ARG A 116 9.00 -26.21 -8.32
C ARG A 116 7.90 -26.82 -7.48
N MET A 117 6.64 -26.71 -7.93
CA MET A 117 5.49 -27.23 -7.19
C MET A 117 5.21 -28.66 -7.63
N ASP A 118 4.98 -29.53 -6.65
CA ASP A 118 4.71 -30.96 -6.90
C ASP A 118 3.20 -31.25 -7.03
N ASN A 119 2.34 -30.38 -6.49
CA ASN A 119 0.89 -30.61 -6.40
C ASN A 119 0.08 -29.30 -6.32
N GLU A 120 -1.25 -29.43 -6.44
CA GLU A 120 -2.20 -28.31 -6.37
C GLU A 120 -2.23 -27.65 -4.98
N ASP A 121 -1.97 -28.41 -3.91
CA ASP A 121 -2.06 -27.90 -2.54
C ASP A 121 -0.96 -26.85 -2.26
N GLU A 122 0.23 -27.04 -2.82
CA GLU A 122 1.32 -26.05 -2.76
C GLU A 122 0.98 -24.77 -3.53
N LEU A 123 0.40 -24.91 -4.73
CA LEU A 123 -0.10 -23.77 -5.49
C LEU A 123 -1.17 -23.02 -4.71
N ALA A 124 -2.14 -23.75 -4.15
CA ALA A 124 -3.21 -23.17 -3.36
C ALA A 124 -2.70 -22.48 -2.09
N GLY A 125 -1.67 -23.04 -1.45
CA GLY A 125 -1.00 -22.44 -0.30
C GLY A 125 -0.36 -21.10 -0.64
N VAL A 126 0.39 -21.02 -1.73
CA VAL A 126 1.02 -19.77 -2.20
C VAL A 126 -0.02 -18.76 -2.63
N LEU A 127 -0.96 -19.12 -3.49
CA LEU A 127 -2.01 -18.19 -3.94
C LEU A 127 -2.87 -17.72 -2.75
N GLY A 128 -3.17 -18.62 -1.81
CA GLY A 128 -3.92 -18.29 -0.60
C GLY A 128 -3.17 -17.31 0.32
N HIS A 129 -1.84 -17.44 0.42
CA HIS A 129 -0.99 -16.47 1.11
C HIS A 129 -1.12 -15.07 0.50
N GLU A 130 -1.00 -14.97 -0.82
CA GLU A 130 -1.12 -13.71 -1.56
C GLU A 130 -2.55 -13.12 -1.48
N THR A 131 -3.59 -13.96 -1.59
CA THR A 131 -4.99 -13.56 -1.34
C THR A 131 -5.14 -13.00 0.08
N GLY A 132 -4.46 -13.59 1.07
CA GLY A 132 -4.38 -13.11 2.44
C GLY A 132 -3.82 -11.69 2.54
N HIS A 133 -2.73 -11.38 1.83
CA HIS A 133 -2.15 -10.04 1.80
C HIS A 133 -3.11 -8.98 1.24
N VAL A 134 -3.82 -9.30 0.15
CA VAL A 134 -4.82 -8.39 -0.43
C VAL A 134 -6.01 -8.20 0.50
N THR A 135 -6.54 -9.29 1.06
CA THR A 135 -7.71 -9.23 1.94
C THR A 135 -7.40 -8.43 3.20
N ALA A 136 -6.22 -8.62 3.80
CA ALA A 136 -5.76 -7.86 4.96
C ALA A 136 -5.32 -6.41 4.61
N ARG A 137 -5.37 -6.02 3.34
CA ARG A 137 -5.01 -4.68 2.85
C ARG A 137 -3.59 -4.25 3.24
N HIS A 138 -2.64 -5.19 3.25
CA HIS A 138 -1.25 -4.92 3.65
C HIS A 138 -0.59 -3.80 2.82
N ALA A 139 -0.87 -3.73 1.52
CA ALA A 139 -0.38 -2.66 0.66
C ALA A 139 -0.90 -1.27 1.07
N ALA A 140 -2.19 -1.16 1.44
CA ALA A 140 -2.78 0.10 1.92
C ALA A 140 -2.19 0.52 3.28
N VAL A 141 -1.92 -0.45 4.17
CA VAL A 141 -1.23 -0.21 5.46
C VAL A 141 0.19 0.30 5.21
N ALA A 142 0.94 -0.34 4.32
CA ALA A 142 2.29 0.08 3.97
C ALA A 142 2.31 1.48 3.33
N TYR A 143 1.39 1.76 2.41
CA TYR A 143 1.22 3.08 1.81
C TYR A 143 0.96 4.16 2.85
N THR A 144 0.02 3.91 3.78
CA THR A 144 -0.31 4.84 4.85
C THR A 144 0.89 5.13 5.74
N ARG A 145 1.65 4.10 6.13
CA ARG A 145 2.88 4.26 6.93
C ARG A 145 3.93 5.10 6.21
N ASN A 146 4.13 4.86 4.92
CA ASN A 146 5.09 5.61 4.11
C ASN A 146 4.70 7.08 3.99
N MET A 147 3.42 7.37 3.74
CA MET A 147 2.90 8.74 3.66
C MET A 147 3.11 9.48 4.99
N LEU A 148 2.74 8.85 6.12
CA LEU A 148 2.94 9.44 7.44
C LEU A 148 4.42 9.71 7.74
N THR A 149 5.30 8.79 7.36
CA THR A 149 6.75 8.96 7.54
C THR A 149 7.26 10.16 6.74
N GLN A 150 6.83 10.30 5.48
CA GLN A 150 7.21 11.45 4.64
C GLN A 150 6.69 12.77 5.22
N LEU A 151 5.43 12.82 5.68
CA LEU A 151 4.86 14.00 6.32
C LEU A 151 5.61 14.36 7.61
N ALA A 152 5.99 13.37 8.41
CA ALA A 152 6.77 13.59 9.62
C ALA A 152 8.15 14.18 9.32
N LEU A 153 8.83 13.68 8.27
CA LEU A 153 10.11 14.22 7.81
C LEU A 153 9.98 15.69 7.35
N ILE A 154 8.97 16.00 6.53
CA ILE A 154 8.69 17.36 6.07
C ILE A 154 8.39 18.29 7.25
N GLY A 155 7.54 17.85 8.19
CA GLY A 155 7.23 18.62 9.40
C GLY A 155 8.44 18.85 10.29
N GLY A 156 9.33 17.86 10.42
CA GLY A 156 10.59 17.97 11.16
C GLY A 156 11.52 19.00 10.54
N MET A 157 11.67 19.01 9.21
CA MET A 157 12.47 20.01 8.49
C MET A 157 11.91 21.43 8.68
N ALA A 158 10.59 21.61 8.48
CA ALA A 158 9.94 22.91 8.68
C ALA A 158 10.06 23.41 10.13
N TYR A 159 9.95 22.51 11.12
CA TYR A 159 10.15 22.87 12.53
C TYR A 159 11.58 23.34 12.81
N MET A 160 12.58 22.67 12.23
CA MET A 160 13.99 23.08 12.36
C MET A 160 14.25 24.45 11.74
N GLU A 161 13.67 24.73 10.56
CA GLU A 161 13.76 26.04 9.89
C GLU A 161 13.10 27.17 10.70
N VAL A 162 11.92 26.91 11.26
CA VAL A 162 11.23 27.88 12.14
C VAL A 162 12.03 28.14 13.42
N LYS A 163 12.64 27.10 14.01
CA LYS A 163 13.50 27.26 15.19
C LYS A 163 14.76 28.07 14.89
N ASP A 164 15.36 27.85 13.71
CA ASP A 164 16.53 28.60 13.26
C ASP A 164 16.20 30.08 13.02
N THR A 165 15.04 30.37 12.40
CA THR A 165 14.55 31.74 12.19
C THR A 165 14.28 32.47 13.51
N LYS A 166 13.80 31.77 14.53
CA LYS A 166 13.54 32.35 15.86
C LYS A 166 14.83 32.65 16.64
N ASN A 167 15.91 31.90 16.38
CA ASN A 167 17.25 32.19 16.91
C ASN A 167 18.01 33.26 16.10
N ARG A 168 17.66 33.49 14.83
CA ARG A 168 18.27 34.55 14.00
C ARG A 168 18.04 35.97 14.53
N ASN A 169 16.97 36.23 15.27
CA ASN A 169 16.74 37.55 15.92
C ASN A 169 17.62 37.79 17.15
N LEU A 170 18.39 36.81 17.61
CA LEU A 170 19.37 36.98 18.70
C LEU A 170 20.80 37.23 18.17
N TYR A 171 21.10 36.80 16.94
CA TYR A 171 22.41 37.03 16.30
C TYR A 171 22.45 38.28 15.40
N ALA A 172 21.30 38.77 14.92
CA ALA A 172 21.24 39.94 14.04
C ALA A 172 21.37 41.30 14.78
N PHE A 173 21.34 41.34 16.11
CA PHE A 173 21.55 42.58 16.89
C PHE A 173 22.94 42.67 17.54
N GLY A 174 23.72 41.59 17.54
CA GLY A 174 25.08 41.55 18.10
C GLY A 174 26.21 41.85 17.10
N GLY A 175 25.90 41.89 15.79
CA GLY A 175 26.89 42.09 14.72
C GLY A 175 26.92 43.49 14.08
N MET A 176 26.18 44.48 14.64
CA MET A 176 26.13 45.85 14.11
C MET A 176 26.68 46.91 15.09
N LEU A 177 27.31 46.49 16.20
CA LEU A 177 28.01 47.34 17.17
C LEU A 177 29.27 46.66 17.74
N GLY A 178 30.08 46.05 16.87
CA GLY A 178 31.40 45.52 17.20
C GLY A 178 32.39 45.87 16.10
#